data_AF-A0A413FUC1-F1
#
_entry.id   AF-A0A413FUC1-F1
#
_cell.length_a   1.000
_cell.length_b   1.000
_cell.length_c   1.000
_cell.angle_alpha   90.00
_cell.angle_beta   90.00
_cell.angle_gamma   90.00
#
_symmetry.space_group_name_H-M   'P 1'
#
loop_
_entity.id
_entity.type
_entity.pdbx_description
1 polymer ?
#
loop_
_entity_poly.entity_id
_entity_poly.type
_entity_poly.pdbx_seq_one_letter_code
_entity_poly.pdbx_strand_id
1 'polypeptide(L)'
;DNVAENVIAKGKINDLITLIDSTAGAENIGAQVTGITGQTVQLILSALKVLVDDCYTKAEADAEIGTETNTLVQDITINMDTGVITVTKKDGTSVSTDTGIEKIALDVYLDGTDFVLVLEDGTQQRVSLSSFIDTYTFSNTDTIAFTVTGTGNNKGVSATVRNNSITLAMLAVDAVTEIQTNAAAAQQSAAAAQASKEAAAASANTAQAGANTATSKASEASTNAVLSQSYAKGGTGTRTGEDTDNAKFYKEQTAQASSTAVAAAQTASSEANRAKSEADRAAEIVGGDYATRTELETGLAQKSDKSTLYERVLTAAGWSADTPPTQTVSIPKGTAASVNELLPGYPITDEQLAAYQAANLQDGGQAAGSATYQCRGEMPTIDIPVRIIVRGDM
;
A
#
# COMPACT_ATOMS: atom_id res chain seq x y z
N ASP A 1 -31.35 168.23 11.53
CA ASP A 1 -31.37 167.55 12.84
C ASP A 1 -32.79 167.20 13.23
N ASN A 2 -33.09 165.91 13.11
CA ASN A 2 -34.42 165.37 13.10
C ASN A 2 -34.97 165.34 14.54
N VAL A 3 -35.75 166.36 14.91
CA VAL A 3 -36.37 166.50 16.24
C VAL A 3 -37.15 165.23 16.63
N ALA A 4 -37.68 164.50 15.65
CA ALA A 4 -38.34 163.22 15.85
C ALA A 4 -37.41 162.13 16.43
N GLU A 5 -36.17 162.02 15.96
CA GLU A 5 -35.22 161.02 16.50
C GLU A 5 -34.80 161.34 17.93
N ASN A 6 -34.61 162.63 18.28
CA ASN A 6 -34.18 163.03 19.62
C ASN A 6 -35.28 162.89 20.70
N VAL A 7 -36.56 162.97 20.32
CA VAL A 7 -37.69 162.81 21.25
C VAL A 7 -37.97 161.32 21.52
N ILE A 8 -37.71 160.44 20.55
CA ILE A 8 -37.98 159.00 20.64
C ILE A 8 -36.83 158.23 21.32
N ALA A 9 -35.58 158.69 21.22
CA ALA A 9 -34.43 157.81 21.44
C ALA A 9 -33.98 157.53 22.89
N LYS A 10 -34.44 158.20 23.96
CA LYS A 10 -33.89 157.93 25.33
C LYS A 10 -34.84 158.28 26.48
N GLY A 11 -35.97 157.58 26.61
CA GLY A 11 -36.83 157.69 27.82
C GLY A 11 -37.49 159.06 28.05
N LYS A 12 -37.22 160.06 27.20
CA LYS A 12 -37.62 161.45 27.40
C LYS A 12 -39.12 161.70 27.24
N ILE A 13 -39.82 160.89 26.45
CA ILE A 13 -41.29 160.88 26.44
C ILE A 13 -41.84 160.36 27.77
N ASN A 14 -41.24 159.31 28.34
CA ASN A 14 -41.64 158.79 29.66
C ASN A 14 -41.35 159.81 30.77
N ASP A 15 -40.24 160.55 30.69
CA ASP A 15 -39.94 161.66 31.59
C ASP A 15 -40.95 162.82 31.43
N LEU A 16 -41.32 163.17 30.19
CA LEU A 16 -42.30 164.22 29.90
C LEU A 16 -43.71 163.85 30.39
N ILE A 17 -44.12 162.58 30.23
CA ILE A 17 -45.39 162.05 30.74
C ILE A 17 -45.37 161.99 32.27
N THR A 18 -44.27 161.55 32.90
CA THR A 18 -44.12 161.54 34.37
C THR A 18 -44.18 162.94 34.97
N LEU A 19 -43.63 163.94 34.27
CA LEU A 19 -43.73 165.35 34.65
C LEU A 19 -45.18 165.87 34.56
N ILE A 20 -45.93 165.43 33.55
CA ILE A 20 -47.36 165.75 33.35
C ILE A 20 -48.27 165.01 34.35
N ASP A 21 -47.84 163.85 34.87
CA ASP A 21 -48.62 163.03 35.81
C ASP A 21 -48.50 163.46 37.29
N SER A 22 -47.68 164.47 37.59
CA SER A 22 -47.63 165.06 38.93
C SER A 22 -48.96 165.75 39.29
N THR A 23 -49.36 165.77 40.56
CA THR A 23 -50.70 166.18 41.04
C THR A 23 -51.15 167.62 40.66
N ALA A 24 -50.24 168.44 40.12
CA ALA A 24 -50.51 169.78 39.59
C ALA A 24 -50.53 169.84 38.04
N GLY A 25 -50.32 168.72 37.35
CA GLY A 25 -50.16 168.63 35.91
C GLY A 25 -51.46 168.81 35.13
N ALA A 26 -52.59 168.34 35.64
CA ALA A 26 -53.89 168.42 34.96
C ALA A 26 -54.31 169.87 34.59
N GLU A 27 -53.91 170.87 35.39
CA GLU A 27 -54.16 172.30 35.11
C GLU A 27 -53.10 172.91 34.17
N ASN A 28 -51.92 172.31 34.08
CA ASN A 28 -50.77 172.80 33.31
C ASN A 28 -50.61 172.11 31.94
N ILE A 29 -51.46 171.14 31.60
CA ILE A 29 -51.65 170.67 30.22
C ILE A 29 -52.34 171.80 29.45
N GLY A 30 -51.59 172.85 29.09
CA GLY A 30 -52.03 174.04 28.35
C GLY A 30 -52.48 173.75 26.91
N ALA A 31 -52.82 172.50 26.60
CA ALA A 31 -53.41 172.04 25.36
C ALA A 31 -54.85 171.59 25.65
N GLN A 32 -55.78 172.55 25.80
CA GLN A 32 -57.20 172.23 25.79
C GLN A 32 -57.58 171.73 24.40
N VAL A 33 -57.96 170.46 24.30
CA VAL A 33 -58.68 169.95 23.13
C VAL A 33 -60.14 170.30 23.32
N THR A 34 -60.71 171.10 22.42
CA THR A 34 -62.11 171.54 22.50
C THR A 34 -63.04 170.34 22.67
N GLY A 35 -63.80 170.32 23.77
CA GLY A 35 -64.76 169.24 24.09
C GLY A 35 -64.25 168.14 25.01
N ILE A 36 -62.99 168.18 25.46
CA ILE A 36 -62.41 167.17 26.36
C ILE A 36 -61.78 167.85 27.57
N THR A 37 -62.08 167.38 28.79
CA THR A 37 -61.50 167.96 30.03
C THR A 37 -60.02 167.57 30.19
N GLY A 38 -59.22 168.39 30.86
CA GLY A 38 -57.80 168.09 31.13
C GLY A 38 -57.59 166.74 31.83
N GLN A 39 -58.51 166.35 32.72
CA GLN A 39 -58.50 165.02 33.36
C GLN A 39 -58.66 163.87 32.35
N THR A 40 -59.50 164.04 31.34
CA THR A 40 -59.67 163.06 30.26
C THR A 40 -58.44 162.99 29.36
N VAL A 41 -57.79 164.12 29.09
CA VAL A 41 -56.50 164.15 28.36
C VAL A 41 -55.43 163.39 29.13
N GLN A 42 -55.33 163.56 30.44
CA GLN A 42 -54.38 162.82 31.28
C GLN A 42 -54.65 161.30 31.26
N LEU A 43 -55.91 160.87 31.37
CA LEU A 43 -56.28 159.45 31.22
C LEU A 43 -55.85 158.88 29.87
N ILE A 44 -56.01 159.65 28.79
CA ILE A 44 -55.55 159.25 27.44
C ILE A 44 -54.02 159.16 27.40
N LEU A 45 -53.30 160.10 28.02
CA LEU A 45 -51.83 160.08 28.07
C LEU A 45 -51.30 158.92 28.92
N SER A 46 -51.92 158.61 30.05
CA SER A 46 -51.56 157.44 30.87
C SER A 46 -51.85 156.14 30.12
N ALA A 47 -52.97 156.04 29.40
CA ALA A 47 -53.26 154.88 28.54
C ALA A 47 -52.25 154.75 27.38
N LEU A 48 -51.85 155.87 26.77
CA LEU A 48 -50.81 155.90 25.75
C LEU A 48 -49.46 155.44 26.31
N LYS A 49 -49.12 155.81 27.56
CA LYS A 49 -47.92 155.33 28.24
C LYS A 49 -47.91 153.81 28.40
N VAL A 50 -49.03 153.21 28.84
CA VAL A 50 -49.15 151.75 28.96
C VAL A 50 -48.91 151.07 27.60
N LEU A 51 -49.54 151.58 26.53
CA LEU A 51 -49.34 151.04 25.18
C LEU A 51 -47.88 151.17 24.69
N VAL A 52 -47.19 152.24 25.06
CA VAL A 52 -45.77 152.46 24.71
C VAL A 52 -44.85 151.55 25.53
N ASP A 53 -45.14 151.33 26.81
CA ASP A 53 -44.36 150.43 27.68
C ASP A 53 -44.57 148.94 27.32
N ASP A 54 -45.74 148.56 26.77
CA ASP A 54 -46.02 147.21 26.26
C ASP A 54 -45.36 146.91 24.90
N CYS A 55 -44.84 147.93 24.21
CA CYS A 55 -44.12 147.74 22.95
C CYS A 55 -42.66 147.35 23.22
N TYR A 56 -42.20 146.26 22.61
CA TYR A 56 -40.77 145.94 22.60
C TYR A 56 -39.95 147.01 21.88
N THR A 57 -38.79 147.35 22.44
CA THR A 57 -37.76 148.05 21.70
C THR A 57 -37.26 147.18 20.55
N LYS A 58 -36.64 147.79 19.53
CA LYS A 58 -36.04 147.04 18.42
C LYS A 58 -35.07 145.95 18.92
N ALA A 59 -34.27 146.25 19.95
CA ALA A 59 -33.31 145.30 20.50
C ALA A 59 -33.99 144.10 21.18
N GLU A 60 -35.10 144.34 21.90
CA GLU A 60 -35.89 143.27 22.53
C GLU A 60 -36.61 142.43 21.46
N ALA A 61 -37.18 143.07 20.43
CA ALA A 61 -37.80 142.35 19.32
C ALA A 61 -36.78 141.50 18.55
N ASP A 62 -35.57 142.01 18.29
CA ASP A 62 -34.50 141.24 17.65
C ASP A 62 -34.04 140.05 18.53
N ALA A 63 -34.00 140.23 19.85
CA ALA A 63 -33.61 139.18 20.81
C ALA A 63 -34.66 138.06 20.91
N GLU A 64 -35.95 138.41 20.98
CA GLU A 64 -37.05 137.43 21.00
C GLU A 64 -37.16 136.69 19.65
N ILE A 65 -37.07 137.41 18.52
CA ILE A 65 -37.02 136.78 17.18
C ILE A 65 -35.79 135.88 17.04
N GLY A 66 -34.64 136.29 17.58
CA GLY A 66 -33.45 135.45 17.66
C GLY A 66 -33.72 134.15 18.41
N THR A 67 -34.33 134.25 19.60
CA THR A 67 -34.62 133.10 20.48
C THR A 67 -35.61 132.13 19.84
N GLU A 68 -36.72 132.62 19.29
CA GLU A 68 -37.75 131.78 18.66
C GLU A 68 -37.28 131.12 17.35
N THR A 69 -36.24 131.65 16.70
CA THR A 69 -35.72 131.11 15.44
C THR A 69 -34.44 130.28 15.57
N ASN A 70 -33.87 130.18 16.76
CA ASN A 70 -32.62 129.46 17.04
C ASN A 70 -32.63 127.99 16.57
N THR A 71 -33.79 127.33 16.67
CA THR A 71 -33.94 125.91 16.30
C THR A 71 -34.13 125.68 14.80
N LEU A 72 -34.37 126.74 14.02
CA LEU A 72 -34.55 126.65 12.59
C LEU A 72 -33.21 126.36 11.90
N VAL A 73 -33.32 125.75 10.72
CA VAL A 73 -32.17 125.44 9.88
C VAL A 73 -31.58 126.73 9.31
N GLN A 74 -30.27 126.87 9.48
CA GLN A 74 -29.47 127.89 8.81
C GLN A 74 -28.86 127.34 7.53
N ASP A 75 -28.29 126.13 7.60
CA ASP A 75 -27.55 125.53 6.49
C ASP A 75 -27.66 124.00 6.49
N ILE A 76 -27.54 123.39 5.31
CA ILE A 76 -27.45 121.93 5.13
C ILE A 76 -26.27 121.65 4.21
N THR A 77 -25.30 120.89 4.72
CA THR A 77 -24.13 120.45 3.95
C THR A 77 -24.10 118.94 3.83
N ILE A 78 -23.60 118.45 2.70
CA ILE A 78 -23.34 117.03 2.49
C ILE A 78 -21.88 116.86 2.12
N ASN A 79 -21.17 116.03 2.88
CA ASN A 79 -19.84 115.58 2.51
C ASN A 79 -19.98 114.39 1.56
N MET A 80 -19.61 114.58 0.28
CA MET A 80 -19.71 113.54 -0.74
C MET A 80 -18.67 112.43 -0.57
N ASP A 81 -17.58 112.69 0.13
CA ASP A 81 -16.52 111.70 0.37
C ASP A 81 -16.88 110.75 1.51
N THR A 82 -17.64 111.24 2.50
CA THR A 82 -17.99 110.45 3.70
C THR A 82 -19.47 110.14 3.83
N GLY A 83 -20.32 110.62 2.93
CA GLY A 83 -21.78 110.41 2.99
C GLY A 83 -22.50 111.09 4.16
N VAL A 84 -21.84 111.99 4.90
CA VAL A 84 -22.40 112.61 6.10
C VAL A 84 -23.18 113.88 5.73
N ILE A 85 -24.46 113.91 6.09
CA ILE A 85 -25.33 115.09 6.00
C ILE A 85 -25.27 115.82 7.34
N THR A 86 -24.93 117.11 7.33
CA THR A 86 -24.90 117.96 8.53
C THR A 86 -25.88 119.12 8.38
N VAL A 87 -26.80 119.22 9.34
CA VAL A 87 -27.77 120.31 9.44
C VAL A 87 -27.32 121.26 10.55
N THR A 88 -27.01 122.49 10.19
CA THR A 88 -26.61 123.56 11.11
C THR A 88 -27.83 124.44 11.41
N LYS A 89 -28.15 124.61 12.68
CA LYS A 89 -29.22 125.48 13.15
C LYS A 89 -28.74 126.92 13.30
N LYS A 90 -29.66 127.88 13.38
CA LYS A 90 -29.31 129.31 13.54
C LYS A 90 -28.58 129.63 14.85
N ASP A 91 -28.74 128.80 15.88
CA ASP A 91 -27.97 128.90 17.13
C ASP A 91 -26.52 128.37 17.03
N GLY A 92 -26.12 127.88 15.86
CA GLY A 92 -24.79 127.31 15.59
C GLY A 92 -24.63 125.84 16.00
N THR A 93 -25.64 125.21 16.62
CA THR A 93 -25.61 123.78 16.89
C THR A 93 -25.84 122.98 15.61
N SER A 94 -25.27 121.77 15.54
CA SER A 94 -25.37 120.90 14.36
C SER A 94 -25.85 119.51 14.73
N VAL A 95 -26.61 118.90 13.81
CA VAL A 95 -26.99 117.48 13.86
C VAL A 95 -26.51 116.83 12.57
N SER A 96 -25.79 115.72 12.70
CA SER A 96 -25.27 114.98 11.56
C SER A 96 -25.86 113.56 11.48
N THR A 97 -26.07 113.06 10.27
CA THR A 97 -26.45 111.68 10.00
C THR A 97 -25.58 111.12 8.87
N ASP A 98 -24.97 109.98 9.12
CA ASP A 98 -24.18 109.22 8.14
C ASP A 98 -25.10 108.31 7.32
N THR A 99 -25.02 108.41 6.00
CA THR A 99 -25.83 107.61 5.07
C THR A 99 -25.19 106.26 4.72
N GLY A 100 -23.89 106.08 4.98
CA GLY A 100 -23.14 104.87 4.64
C GLY A 100 -22.96 104.65 3.13
N ILE A 101 -23.06 105.70 2.31
CA ILE A 101 -22.93 105.60 0.85
C ILE A 101 -21.56 105.04 0.44
N GLU A 102 -20.51 105.35 1.19
CA GLU A 102 -19.15 104.85 1.03
C GLU A 102 -19.04 103.32 1.22
N LYS A 103 -20.06 102.68 1.81
CA LYS A 103 -20.10 101.23 2.08
C LYS A 103 -20.85 100.44 1.01
N ILE A 104 -21.32 101.09 -0.07
CA ILE A 104 -21.94 100.40 -1.19
C ILE A 104 -20.84 99.75 -2.04
N ALA A 105 -20.96 98.45 -2.30
CA ALA A 105 -20.02 97.74 -3.18
C ALA A 105 -20.26 98.13 -4.65
N LEU A 106 -19.24 98.67 -5.30
CA LEU A 106 -19.26 99.03 -6.72
C LEU A 106 -18.86 97.88 -7.63
N ASP A 107 -17.99 96.99 -7.15
CA ASP A 107 -17.50 95.85 -7.93
C ASP A 107 -17.28 94.62 -7.05
N VAL A 108 -17.39 93.44 -7.67
CA VAL A 108 -17.22 92.14 -7.02
C VAL A 108 -16.44 91.20 -7.92
N TYR A 109 -15.35 90.66 -7.38
CA TYR A 109 -14.50 89.71 -8.11
C TYR A 109 -13.78 88.73 -7.18
N LEU A 110 -13.13 87.74 -7.79
CA LEU A 110 -12.27 86.78 -7.10
C LEU A 110 -10.81 87.15 -7.32
N ASP A 111 -10.05 87.26 -6.24
CA ASP A 111 -8.60 87.46 -6.24
C ASP A 111 -7.94 86.22 -5.62
N GLY A 112 -7.53 85.29 -6.49
CA GLY A 112 -7.11 83.95 -6.04
C GLY A 112 -8.26 83.21 -5.36
N THR A 113 -8.13 82.94 -4.06
CA THR A 113 -9.18 82.31 -3.24
C THR A 113 -10.01 83.29 -2.44
N ASP A 114 -9.77 84.59 -2.57
CA ASP A 114 -10.48 85.59 -1.78
C ASP A 114 -11.64 86.18 -2.59
N PHE A 115 -12.81 86.23 -1.96
CA PHE A 115 -13.95 86.99 -2.46
C PHE A 115 -13.78 88.45 -2.07
N VAL A 116 -13.71 89.33 -3.08
CA VAL A 116 -13.38 90.75 -2.90
C VAL A 116 -14.58 91.61 -3.28
N LEU A 117 -14.99 92.48 -2.37
CA LEU A 117 -15.91 93.59 -2.63
C LEU A 117 -15.11 94.89 -2.64
N VAL A 118 -15.21 95.65 -3.72
CA VAL A 118 -14.65 97.02 -3.80
C VAL A 118 -15.76 98.00 -3.44
N LEU A 119 -15.52 98.80 -2.42
CA LEU A 119 -16.44 99.84 -1.95
C LEU A 119 -16.27 101.13 -2.76
N GLU A 120 -17.24 102.05 -2.68
CA GLU A 120 -17.21 103.31 -3.42
C GLU A 120 -16.01 104.20 -3.06
N ASP A 121 -15.53 104.13 -1.83
CA ASP A 121 -14.32 104.83 -1.36
C ASP A 121 -12.99 104.21 -1.88
N GLY A 122 -13.08 103.14 -2.69
CA GLY A 122 -11.94 102.41 -3.23
C GLY A 122 -11.32 101.40 -2.27
N THR A 123 -11.82 101.28 -1.04
CA THR A 123 -11.38 100.26 -0.09
C THR A 123 -11.95 98.89 -0.46
N GLN A 124 -11.35 97.83 0.08
CA GLN A 124 -11.73 96.45 -0.25
C GLN A 124 -12.08 95.67 1.01
N GLN A 125 -13.21 94.96 0.96
CA GLN A 125 -13.53 93.90 1.92
C GLN A 125 -13.19 92.55 1.30
N ARG A 126 -12.44 91.73 2.03
CA ARG A 126 -11.93 90.44 1.55
C ARG A 126 -12.34 89.33 2.49
N VAL A 127 -12.84 88.24 1.93
CA VAL A 127 -13.16 87.01 2.66
C VAL A 127 -12.46 85.84 1.98
N SER A 128 -11.64 85.10 2.72
CA SER A 128 -10.96 83.95 2.14
C SER A 128 -11.90 82.76 2.00
N LEU A 129 -12.11 82.28 0.78
CA LEU A 129 -12.90 81.10 0.49
C LEU A 129 -12.19 79.80 0.92
N SER A 130 -10.87 79.85 1.09
CA SER A 130 -10.06 78.73 1.60
C SER A 130 -10.47 78.32 3.02
N SER A 131 -10.96 79.26 3.84
CA SER A 131 -11.46 78.95 5.19
C SER A 131 -12.78 78.17 5.18
N PHE A 132 -13.47 78.09 4.04
CA PHE A 132 -14.73 77.36 3.88
C PHE A 132 -14.54 75.95 3.30
N ILE A 133 -13.31 75.56 2.93
CA ILE A 133 -13.02 74.27 2.29
C ILE A 133 -11.81 73.60 2.96
N ASP A 134 -11.98 72.36 3.43
CA ASP A 134 -10.88 71.54 3.91
C ASP A 134 -9.99 71.06 2.77
N THR A 135 -8.67 71.23 2.91
CA THR A 135 -7.68 70.75 1.95
C THR A 135 -7.01 69.47 2.46
N TYR A 136 -7.18 68.36 1.75
CA TYR A 136 -6.53 67.08 2.05
C TYR A 136 -5.39 66.78 1.06
N THR A 137 -4.22 66.41 1.58
CA THR A 137 -3.05 66.03 0.78
C THR A 137 -2.81 64.53 0.88
N PHE A 138 -2.78 63.84 -0.27
CA PHE A 138 -2.49 62.42 -0.37
C PHE A 138 -1.11 62.20 -1.00
N SER A 139 -0.18 61.66 -0.22
CA SER A 139 1.19 61.43 -0.65
C SER A 139 1.43 59.98 -1.04
N ASN A 140 2.10 59.79 -2.17
CA ASN A 140 2.64 58.49 -2.57
C ASN A 140 3.71 58.02 -1.56
N THR A 141 3.65 56.76 -1.14
CA THR A 141 4.71 56.10 -0.33
C THR A 141 5.43 55.06 -1.18
N ASP A 142 6.23 54.15 -0.60
CA ASP A 142 6.75 52.99 -1.33
C ASP A 142 5.67 51.91 -1.52
N THR A 143 4.75 51.76 -0.55
CA THR A 143 3.71 50.72 -0.56
C THR A 143 2.41 51.17 -1.22
N ILE A 144 1.98 52.41 -1.00
CA ILE A 144 0.69 52.92 -1.47
C ILE A 144 0.88 54.01 -2.51
N ALA A 145 0.21 53.84 -3.65
CA ALA A 145 0.11 54.85 -4.69
C ALA A 145 -1.29 55.46 -4.69
N PHE A 146 -1.37 56.79 -4.73
CA PHE A 146 -2.60 57.53 -4.91
C PHE A 146 -2.71 58.05 -6.35
N THR A 147 -3.91 57.91 -6.92
CA THR A 147 -4.25 58.46 -8.23
C THR A 147 -5.47 59.36 -8.09
N VAL A 148 -5.43 60.53 -8.72
CA VAL A 148 -6.56 61.46 -8.79
C VAL A 148 -7.12 61.45 -10.21
N THR A 149 -8.43 61.25 -10.31
CA THR A 149 -9.17 61.30 -11.58
C THR A 149 -10.24 62.38 -11.52
N GLY A 150 -10.73 62.82 -12.69
CA GLY A 150 -11.75 63.87 -12.78
C GLY A 150 -11.19 65.31 -12.75
N THR A 151 -12.08 66.28 -12.99
CA THR A 151 -11.74 67.70 -13.19
C THR A 151 -12.65 68.60 -12.37
N GLY A 152 -12.18 69.81 -12.04
CA GLY A 152 -12.94 70.75 -11.20
C GLY A 152 -13.26 70.16 -9.82
N ASN A 153 -14.52 70.29 -9.38
CA ASN A 153 -14.99 69.83 -8.07
C ASN A 153 -15.36 68.33 -8.03
N ASN A 154 -15.37 67.65 -9.18
CA ASN A 154 -15.68 66.23 -9.28
C ASN A 154 -14.39 65.42 -9.39
N LYS A 155 -13.64 65.33 -8.29
CA LYS A 155 -12.39 64.55 -8.20
C LYS A 155 -12.62 63.25 -7.47
N GLY A 156 -12.11 62.16 -8.03
CA GLY A 156 -12.02 60.85 -7.38
C GLY A 156 -10.59 60.55 -6.97
N VAL A 157 -10.38 60.19 -5.70
CA VAL A 157 -9.07 59.72 -5.21
C VAL A 157 -9.13 58.21 -5.05
N SER A 158 -8.16 57.49 -5.62
CA SER A 158 -8.03 56.05 -5.46
C SER A 158 -6.65 55.70 -4.92
N ALA A 159 -6.59 54.72 -4.03
CA ALA A 159 -5.35 54.18 -3.47
C ALA A 159 -5.15 52.75 -3.96
N THR A 160 -3.92 52.42 -4.32
CA THR A 160 -3.52 51.07 -4.74
C THR A 160 -2.26 50.64 -4.03
N VAL A 161 -2.16 49.37 -3.66
CA VAL A 161 -0.91 48.76 -3.21
C VAL A 161 -0.01 48.56 -4.43
N ARG A 162 1.26 48.98 -4.34
CA ARG A 162 2.22 48.79 -5.43
C ARG A 162 2.59 47.32 -5.58
N ASN A 163 2.88 46.95 -6.81
CA ASN A 163 3.39 45.61 -7.07
C ASN A 163 4.74 45.40 -6.35
N ASN A 164 4.94 44.23 -5.78
CA ASN A 164 6.15 43.86 -5.03
C ASN A 164 6.48 44.74 -3.80
N SER A 165 5.55 45.55 -3.29
CA SER A 165 5.82 46.42 -2.14
C SER A 165 5.47 45.80 -0.77
N ILE A 166 4.90 44.59 -0.76
CA ILE A 166 4.56 43.86 0.46
C ILE A 166 5.76 43.03 0.89
N THR A 167 6.33 43.34 2.05
CA THR A 167 7.43 42.58 2.64
C THR A 167 6.90 41.49 3.58
N LEU A 168 7.76 40.54 3.96
CA LEU A 168 7.38 39.48 4.90
C LEU A 168 6.87 40.05 6.25
N ALA A 169 7.43 41.17 6.70
CA ALA A 169 7.02 41.84 7.94
C ALA A 169 5.63 42.51 7.86
N MET A 170 5.10 42.72 6.64
CA MET A 170 3.75 43.24 6.42
C MET A 170 2.68 42.14 6.40
N LEU A 171 3.09 40.87 6.36
CA LEU A 171 2.18 39.74 6.44
C LEU A 171 1.82 39.43 7.90
N ALA A 172 0.63 38.89 8.10
CA ALA A 172 0.20 38.41 9.41
C ALA A 172 1.19 37.34 9.93
N VAL A 173 1.50 37.40 11.22
CA VAL A 173 2.48 36.50 11.86
C VAL A 173 2.10 35.02 11.68
N ASP A 174 0.80 34.71 11.71
CA ASP A 174 0.29 33.34 11.52
C ASP A 174 0.57 32.82 10.10
N ALA A 175 0.41 33.68 9.08
CA ALA A 175 0.71 33.31 7.69
C ALA A 175 2.22 33.10 7.47
N VAL A 176 3.06 33.93 8.09
CA VAL A 176 4.53 33.74 8.04
C VAL A 176 4.92 32.42 8.70
N THR A 177 4.32 32.12 9.86
CA THR A 177 4.56 30.87 10.60
C THR A 177 4.14 29.67 9.77
N GLU A 178 2.96 29.69 9.18
CA GLU A 178 2.46 28.59 8.33
C GLU A 178 3.37 28.33 7.12
N ILE A 179 3.83 29.39 6.43
CA ILE A 179 4.78 29.27 5.32
C ILE A 179 6.09 28.61 5.78
N GLN A 180 6.63 29.03 6.93
CA GLN A 180 7.86 28.46 7.49
C GLN A 180 7.69 26.99 7.90
N THR A 181 6.56 26.66 8.53
CA THR A 181 6.21 25.28 8.89
C THR A 181 6.10 24.39 7.65
N ASN A 182 5.40 24.85 6.61
CA ASN A 182 5.25 24.12 5.36
C ASN A 182 6.59 23.93 4.64
N ALA A 183 7.47 24.95 4.64
CA ALA A 183 8.81 24.85 4.09
C ALA A 183 9.66 23.80 4.84
N ALA A 184 9.60 23.77 6.18
CA ALA A 184 10.29 22.79 7.00
C ALA A 184 9.74 21.36 6.78
N ALA A 185 8.42 21.21 6.64
CA ALA A 185 7.79 19.93 6.34
C ALA A 185 8.19 19.40 4.95
N ALA A 186 8.28 20.28 3.96
CA ALA A 186 8.75 19.93 2.62
C ALA A 186 10.22 19.47 2.63
N GLN A 187 11.09 20.16 3.37
CA GLN A 187 12.50 19.77 3.54
C GLN A 187 12.65 18.38 4.20
N GLN A 188 11.89 18.12 5.27
CA GLN A 188 11.87 16.81 5.93
C GLN A 188 11.38 15.71 5.00
N SER A 189 10.32 15.99 4.22
CA SER A 189 9.79 15.05 3.23
C SER A 189 10.82 14.71 2.14
N ALA A 190 11.57 15.71 1.66
CA ALA A 190 12.66 15.51 0.70
C ALA A 190 13.80 14.65 1.28
N ALA A 191 14.19 14.90 2.54
CA ALA A 191 15.21 14.11 3.23
C ALA A 191 14.77 12.64 3.43
N ALA A 192 13.51 12.41 3.81
CA ALA A 192 12.95 11.07 3.97
C ALA A 192 12.91 10.30 2.64
N ALA A 193 12.54 10.98 1.54
CA ALA A 193 12.56 10.38 0.20
C ALA A 193 13.98 9.98 -0.23
N GLN A 194 14.98 10.82 0.05
CA GLN A 194 16.39 10.51 -0.23
C GLN A 194 16.89 9.32 0.59
N ALA A 195 16.59 9.26 1.89
CA ALA A 195 16.93 8.12 2.74
C ALA A 195 16.26 6.82 2.26
N SER A 196 15.00 6.90 1.82
CA SER A 196 14.27 5.75 1.27
C SER A 196 14.89 5.24 -0.04
N LYS A 197 15.35 6.14 -0.91
CA LYS A 197 16.09 5.80 -2.14
C LYS A 197 17.41 5.07 -1.82
N GLU A 198 18.15 5.54 -0.83
CA GLU A 198 19.41 4.92 -0.40
C GLU A 198 19.18 3.53 0.21
N ALA A 199 18.15 3.39 1.05
CA ALA A 199 17.76 2.09 1.61
C ALA A 199 17.37 1.08 0.52
N ALA A 200 16.59 1.52 -0.47
CA ALA A 200 16.22 0.66 -1.60
C ALA A 200 17.44 0.20 -2.42
N ALA A 201 18.42 1.09 -2.65
CA ALA A 201 19.67 0.74 -3.32
C ALA A 201 20.49 -0.29 -2.51
N ALA A 202 20.58 -0.12 -1.19
CA ALA A 202 21.25 -1.08 -0.30
C ALA A 202 20.57 -2.45 -0.31
N SER A 203 19.23 -2.49 -0.28
CA SER A 203 18.47 -3.74 -0.41
C SER A 203 18.68 -4.43 -1.75
N ALA A 204 18.72 -3.68 -2.86
CA ALA A 204 19.02 -4.23 -4.18
C ALA A 204 20.41 -4.87 -4.24
N ASN A 205 21.43 -4.22 -3.69
CA ASN A 205 22.79 -4.77 -3.60
C ASN A 205 22.83 -6.05 -2.75
N THR A 206 22.11 -6.09 -1.64
CA THR A 206 22.01 -7.27 -0.78
C THR A 206 21.35 -8.44 -1.50
N ALA A 207 20.26 -8.18 -2.23
CA ALA A 207 19.59 -9.20 -3.04
C ALA A 207 20.50 -9.75 -4.15
N GLN A 208 21.25 -8.87 -4.83
CA GLN A 208 22.20 -9.29 -5.86
C GLN A 208 23.32 -10.15 -5.29
N ALA A 209 23.87 -9.79 -4.12
CA ALA A 209 24.87 -10.60 -3.43
C ALA A 209 24.30 -11.97 -3.07
N GLY A 210 23.07 -12.03 -2.54
CA GLY A 210 22.37 -13.29 -2.23
C GLY A 210 22.18 -14.17 -3.47
N ALA A 211 21.80 -13.59 -4.62
CA ALA A 211 21.65 -14.31 -5.88
C ALA A 211 22.99 -14.91 -6.36
N ASN A 212 24.08 -14.15 -6.24
CA ASN A 212 25.43 -14.63 -6.58
C ASN A 212 25.84 -15.80 -5.68
N THR A 213 25.63 -15.69 -4.36
CA THR A 213 25.90 -16.78 -3.42
C THR A 213 25.09 -18.03 -3.74
N ALA A 214 23.80 -17.89 -4.04
CA ALA A 214 22.94 -19.01 -4.41
C ALA A 214 23.45 -19.72 -5.68
N THR A 215 23.88 -18.95 -6.69
CA THR A 215 24.44 -19.49 -7.94
C THR A 215 25.74 -20.28 -7.70
N SER A 216 26.64 -19.74 -6.88
CA SER A 216 27.86 -20.45 -6.49
C SER A 216 27.54 -21.75 -5.75
N LYS A 217 26.61 -21.71 -4.79
CA LYS A 217 26.21 -22.89 -4.02
C LYS A 217 25.53 -23.97 -4.86
N ALA A 218 24.73 -23.58 -5.85
CA ALA A 218 24.16 -24.51 -6.82
C ALA A 218 25.27 -25.21 -7.63
N SER A 219 26.30 -24.46 -8.04
CA SER A 219 27.44 -24.99 -8.80
C SER A 219 28.32 -25.93 -7.97
N GLU A 220 28.57 -25.58 -6.70
CA GLU A 220 29.24 -26.44 -5.72
C GLU A 220 28.45 -27.73 -5.50
N ALA A 221 27.13 -27.64 -5.30
CA ALA A 221 26.27 -28.79 -5.09
C ALA A 221 26.27 -29.73 -6.31
N SER A 222 26.21 -29.18 -7.53
CA SER A 222 26.31 -29.95 -8.77
C SER A 222 27.65 -30.68 -8.86
N THR A 223 28.76 -29.98 -8.59
CA THR A 223 30.10 -30.57 -8.58
C THR A 223 30.21 -31.70 -7.55
N ASN A 224 29.72 -31.47 -6.34
CA ASN A 224 29.74 -32.48 -5.27
C ASN A 224 28.87 -33.69 -5.58
N ALA A 225 27.71 -33.50 -6.23
CA ALA A 225 26.84 -34.59 -6.65
C ALA A 225 27.53 -35.47 -7.71
N VAL A 226 28.16 -34.85 -8.71
CA VAL A 226 28.94 -35.56 -9.73
C VAL A 226 30.13 -36.30 -9.10
N LEU A 227 30.87 -35.65 -8.19
CA LEU A 227 31.97 -36.28 -7.46
C LEU A 227 31.50 -37.47 -6.61
N SER A 228 30.37 -37.33 -5.90
CA SER A 228 29.79 -38.44 -5.11
C SER A 228 29.39 -39.60 -6.02
N GLN A 229 28.85 -39.30 -7.20
CA GLN A 229 28.48 -40.30 -8.20
C GLN A 229 29.71 -41.07 -8.73
N SER A 230 30.84 -40.38 -8.95
CA SER A 230 32.13 -40.99 -9.32
C SER A 230 32.55 -42.08 -8.34
N TYR A 231 32.56 -41.78 -7.03
CA TYR A 231 32.93 -42.74 -5.99
C TYR A 231 31.93 -43.90 -5.82
N ALA A 232 30.65 -43.66 -6.11
CA ALA A 232 29.62 -44.68 -5.96
C ALA A 232 29.60 -45.70 -7.10
N LYS A 233 29.68 -45.23 -8.37
CA LYS A 233 29.46 -46.09 -9.55
C LYS A 233 30.38 -45.84 -10.76
N GLY A 234 31.23 -44.81 -10.74
CA GLY A 234 32.02 -44.40 -11.91
C GLY A 234 31.22 -43.73 -13.02
N GLY A 235 31.83 -43.58 -14.20
CA GLY A 235 31.23 -43.11 -15.45
C GLY A 235 30.89 -41.62 -15.53
N THR A 236 31.48 -40.79 -14.68
CA THR A 236 31.25 -39.34 -14.60
C THR A 236 32.33 -38.49 -15.30
N GLY A 237 33.50 -39.06 -15.59
CA GLY A 237 34.68 -38.37 -16.14
C GLY A 237 35.44 -37.50 -15.14
N THR A 238 35.10 -37.57 -13.84
CA THR A 238 35.56 -36.57 -12.84
C THR A 238 36.85 -36.97 -12.15
N ARG A 239 37.16 -38.26 -12.09
CA ARG A 239 38.35 -38.79 -11.41
C ARG A 239 39.00 -39.90 -12.21
N THR A 240 40.34 -39.89 -12.27
CA THR A 240 41.13 -40.95 -12.89
C THR A 240 40.84 -42.29 -12.22
N GLY A 241 40.53 -43.33 -13.02
CA GLY A 241 40.30 -44.70 -12.53
C GLY A 241 38.95 -44.92 -11.86
N GLU A 242 38.00 -43.99 -11.94
CA GLU A 242 36.71 -44.07 -11.25
C GLU A 242 35.89 -45.32 -11.61
N ASP A 243 36.04 -45.90 -12.81
CA ASP A 243 35.29 -47.10 -13.22
C ASP A 243 35.80 -48.39 -12.58
N THR A 244 37.01 -48.35 -12.04
CA THR A 244 37.71 -49.48 -11.41
C THR A 244 38.02 -49.25 -9.93
N ASP A 245 37.66 -48.09 -9.39
CA ASP A 245 37.85 -47.71 -7.98
C ASP A 245 36.57 -47.03 -7.49
N ASN A 246 35.47 -47.77 -7.47
CA ASN A 246 34.19 -47.30 -6.96
C ASN A 246 33.48 -48.42 -6.18
N ALA A 247 32.49 -48.04 -5.39
CA ALA A 247 31.76 -48.99 -4.54
C ALA A 247 31.08 -50.12 -5.34
N LYS A 248 30.51 -49.80 -6.51
CA LYS A 248 29.86 -50.79 -7.39
C LYS A 248 30.87 -51.84 -7.89
N PHE A 249 32.04 -51.43 -8.35
CA PHE A 249 33.10 -52.29 -8.85
C PHE A 249 33.58 -53.28 -7.78
N TYR A 250 33.87 -52.79 -6.57
CA TYR A 250 34.27 -53.65 -5.45
C TYR A 250 33.17 -54.64 -5.03
N LYS A 251 31.91 -54.20 -5.06
CA LYS A 251 30.74 -55.06 -4.79
C LYS A 251 30.59 -56.16 -5.85
N GLU A 252 30.80 -55.84 -7.13
CA GLU A 252 30.76 -56.82 -8.23
C GLU A 252 31.91 -57.82 -8.14
N GLN A 253 33.15 -57.36 -7.87
CA GLN A 253 34.29 -58.26 -7.65
C GLN A 253 34.05 -59.23 -6.49
N THR A 254 33.51 -58.73 -5.37
CA THR A 254 33.22 -59.56 -4.20
C THR A 254 32.12 -60.59 -4.50
N ALA A 255 31.08 -60.19 -5.24
CA ALA A 255 30.04 -61.10 -5.69
C ALA A 255 30.58 -62.21 -6.61
N GLN A 256 31.46 -61.86 -7.55
CA GLN A 256 32.11 -62.83 -8.42
C GLN A 256 32.99 -63.79 -7.63
N ALA A 257 33.82 -63.28 -6.71
CA ALA A 257 34.66 -64.10 -5.84
C ALA A 257 33.82 -65.05 -4.96
N SER A 258 32.70 -64.56 -4.42
CA SER A 258 31.75 -65.38 -3.66
C SER A 258 31.13 -66.48 -4.52
N SER A 259 30.70 -66.18 -5.75
CA SER A 259 30.17 -67.18 -6.67
C SER A 259 31.20 -68.25 -7.02
N THR A 260 32.45 -67.85 -7.29
CA THR A 260 33.56 -68.78 -7.52
C THR A 260 33.82 -69.66 -6.30
N ALA A 261 33.77 -69.10 -5.08
CA ALA A 261 33.94 -69.87 -3.85
C ALA A 261 32.81 -70.90 -3.63
N VAL A 262 31.56 -70.52 -3.93
CA VAL A 262 30.41 -71.45 -3.88
C VAL A 262 30.57 -72.58 -4.89
N ALA A 263 30.96 -72.27 -6.14
CA ALA A 263 31.20 -73.29 -7.16
C ALA A 263 32.33 -74.23 -6.75
N ALA A 264 33.44 -73.71 -6.21
CA ALA A 264 34.54 -74.52 -5.70
C ALA A 264 34.09 -75.44 -4.54
N ALA A 265 33.25 -74.96 -3.63
CA ALA A 265 32.69 -75.76 -2.55
C ALA A 265 31.74 -76.87 -3.06
N GLN A 266 30.92 -76.59 -4.08
CA GLN A 266 30.06 -77.59 -4.72
C GLN A 266 30.88 -78.67 -5.44
N THR A 267 31.93 -78.28 -6.16
CA THR A 267 32.88 -79.22 -6.76
C THR A 267 33.54 -80.09 -5.69
N ALA A 268 34.05 -79.48 -4.62
CA ALA A 268 34.64 -80.22 -3.50
C ALA A 268 33.65 -81.20 -2.85
N SER A 269 32.38 -80.80 -2.68
CA SER A 269 31.33 -81.69 -2.16
C SER A 269 31.03 -82.86 -3.11
N SER A 270 30.98 -82.61 -4.42
CA SER A 270 30.74 -83.64 -5.44
C SER A 270 31.91 -84.64 -5.48
N GLU A 271 33.15 -84.14 -5.43
CA GLU A 271 34.35 -84.98 -5.36
C GLU A 271 34.42 -85.77 -4.05
N ALA A 272 34.03 -85.19 -2.91
CA ALA A 272 33.93 -85.93 -1.65
C ALA A 272 32.90 -87.06 -1.72
N ASN A 273 31.72 -86.82 -2.32
CA ASN A 273 30.71 -87.86 -2.53
C ASN A 273 31.21 -88.96 -3.48
N ARG A 274 31.94 -88.60 -4.54
CA ARG A 274 32.57 -89.54 -5.46
C ARG A 274 33.62 -90.38 -4.74
N ALA A 275 34.48 -89.76 -3.95
CA ALA A 275 35.48 -90.45 -3.15
C ALA A 275 34.85 -91.39 -2.13
N LYS A 276 33.74 -90.98 -1.47
CA LYS A 276 32.97 -91.86 -0.58
C LYS A 276 32.39 -93.05 -1.34
N SER A 277 31.76 -92.83 -2.49
CA SER A 277 31.19 -93.90 -3.30
C SER A 277 32.26 -94.90 -3.75
N GLU A 278 33.43 -94.42 -4.15
CA GLU A 278 34.54 -95.29 -4.53
C GLU A 278 35.15 -96.03 -3.32
N ALA A 279 35.21 -95.38 -2.15
CA ALA A 279 35.62 -96.04 -0.91
C ALA A 279 34.61 -97.13 -0.48
N ASP A 280 33.30 -96.87 -0.60
CA ASP A 280 32.24 -97.84 -0.32
C ASP A 280 32.34 -99.03 -1.31
N ARG A 281 32.56 -98.78 -2.60
CA ARG A 281 32.83 -99.82 -3.61
C ARG A 281 34.09 -100.63 -3.29
N ALA A 282 35.17 -99.98 -2.88
CA ALA A 282 36.40 -100.65 -2.47
C ALA A 282 36.22 -101.49 -1.19
N ALA A 283 35.38 -101.05 -0.25
CA ALA A 283 35.05 -101.81 0.95
C ALA A 283 34.14 -103.02 0.67
N GLU A 284 33.25 -102.93 -0.32
CA GLU A 284 32.45 -104.05 -0.82
C GLU A 284 33.28 -105.11 -1.58
N ILE A 285 34.45 -104.73 -2.08
CA ILE A 285 35.45 -105.67 -2.59
C ILE A 285 36.14 -106.35 -1.39
N VAL A 286 35.44 -107.30 -0.78
CA VAL A 286 36.06 -108.25 0.15
C VAL A 286 36.82 -109.28 -0.69
N GLY A 287 38.15 -109.23 -0.65
CA GLY A 287 38.97 -110.42 -0.81
C GLY A 287 39.25 -110.93 -2.24
N GLY A 288 39.33 -110.06 -3.25
CA GLY A 288 40.17 -110.33 -4.42
C GLY A 288 39.67 -111.30 -5.50
N ASP A 289 38.39 -111.71 -5.54
CA ASP A 289 37.84 -112.48 -6.67
C ASP A 289 36.42 -112.04 -7.07
N TYR A 290 36.16 -112.04 -8.39
CA TYR A 290 35.07 -111.35 -9.09
C TYR A 290 33.70 -112.08 -9.10
N ALA A 291 32.89 -112.01 -8.03
CA ALA A 291 31.44 -112.29 -8.13
C ALA A 291 30.63 -111.71 -6.94
N THR A 292 29.44 -111.17 -7.20
CA THR A 292 28.52 -110.68 -6.15
C THR A 292 27.64 -111.79 -5.57
N ARG A 293 27.15 -111.64 -4.32
CA ARG A 293 26.30 -112.63 -3.62
C ARG A 293 25.07 -113.05 -4.41
N THR A 294 24.46 -112.12 -5.15
CA THR A 294 23.26 -112.36 -5.98
C THR A 294 23.55 -113.24 -7.20
N GLU A 295 24.76 -113.16 -7.76
CA GLU A 295 25.17 -113.97 -8.91
C GLU A 295 25.42 -115.44 -8.50
N LEU A 296 25.87 -115.68 -7.26
CA LEU A 296 26.05 -117.03 -6.69
C LEU A 296 24.71 -117.73 -6.38
N GLU A 297 23.75 -117.02 -5.82
CA GLU A 297 22.43 -117.58 -5.48
C GLU A 297 21.62 -117.96 -6.74
N THR A 298 21.79 -117.20 -7.82
CA THR A 298 21.15 -117.49 -9.12
C THR A 298 21.81 -118.69 -9.83
N GLY A 299 23.13 -118.86 -9.72
CA GLY A 299 23.84 -119.99 -10.33
C GLY A 299 23.60 -121.35 -9.64
N LEU A 300 23.32 -121.36 -8.34
CA LEU A 300 23.11 -122.60 -7.58
C LEU A 300 21.69 -123.19 -7.77
N ALA A 301 20.71 -122.37 -8.13
CA ALA A 301 19.33 -122.78 -8.39
C ALA A 301 19.14 -123.48 -9.75
N GLN A 302 20.07 -123.33 -10.70
CA GLN A 302 19.93 -123.85 -12.07
C GLN A 302 20.55 -125.25 -12.29
N LYS A 303 21.16 -125.88 -11.27
CA LYS A 303 21.91 -127.16 -11.43
C LYS A 303 21.39 -128.34 -10.59
N SER A 304 20.13 -128.32 -10.16
CA SER A 304 19.58 -129.42 -9.35
C SER A 304 18.26 -129.97 -9.88
N ASP A 305 18.33 -130.73 -10.98
CA ASP A 305 17.35 -131.79 -11.23
C ASP A 305 17.92 -133.13 -10.73
N LYS A 306 17.41 -133.60 -9.58
CA LYS A 306 17.88 -134.83 -8.91
C LYS A 306 17.28 -136.07 -9.59
N SER A 307 18.10 -137.08 -9.87
CA SER A 307 17.66 -138.41 -10.33
C SER A 307 16.58 -139.00 -9.42
N THR A 308 15.57 -139.66 -10.00
CA THR A 308 14.41 -140.24 -9.27
C THR A 308 14.43 -141.77 -9.33
N LEU A 309 14.25 -142.43 -8.19
CA LEU A 309 14.19 -143.89 -8.06
C LEU A 309 12.73 -144.39 -8.03
N TYR A 310 12.44 -145.47 -8.75
CA TYR A 310 11.16 -146.18 -8.73
C TYR A 310 11.35 -147.66 -8.44
N GLU A 311 10.59 -148.20 -7.50
CA GLU A 311 10.56 -149.65 -7.21
C GLU A 311 9.35 -150.29 -7.90
N ARG A 312 9.57 -151.36 -8.67
CA ARG A 312 8.54 -152.05 -9.46
C ARG A 312 8.70 -153.56 -9.34
N VAL A 313 7.70 -154.30 -9.80
CA VAL A 313 7.75 -155.76 -9.88
C VAL A 313 7.45 -156.16 -11.31
N LEU A 314 8.35 -156.94 -11.90
CA LEU A 314 8.15 -157.64 -13.15
C LEU A 314 7.47 -158.96 -12.83
N THR A 315 6.16 -159.03 -13.04
CA THR A 315 5.36 -160.20 -12.64
C THR A 315 5.50 -161.34 -13.64
N ALA A 316 5.54 -162.59 -13.15
CA ALA A 316 5.68 -163.79 -13.98
C ALA A 316 4.58 -163.90 -15.06
N ALA A 317 3.36 -163.46 -14.74
CA ALA A 317 2.21 -163.49 -15.63
C ALA A 317 2.14 -162.30 -16.60
N GLY A 318 2.98 -161.27 -16.44
CA GLY A 318 2.88 -160.04 -17.22
C GLY A 318 3.84 -159.93 -18.40
N TRP A 319 4.57 -161.01 -18.73
CA TRP A 319 5.37 -161.11 -19.94
C TRP A 319 4.48 -161.32 -21.18
N SER A 320 4.75 -160.58 -22.24
CA SER A 320 4.04 -160.74 -23.52
C SER A 320 4.40 -162.06 -24.21
N ALA A 321 3.54 -162.54 -25.10
CA ALA A 321 3.81 -163.72 -25.92
C ALA A 321 4.76 -163.44 -27.11
N ASP A 322 5.37 -162.24 -27.15
CA ASP A 322 6.31 -161.86 -28.20
C ASP A 322 7.66 -162.58 -28.05
N THR A 323 8.50 -162.52 -29.09
CA THR A 323 9.86 -163.07 -29.05
C THR A 323 10.87 -161.96 -29.38
N PRO A 324 11.66 -161.45 -28.42
CA PRO A 324 11.67 -161.81 -26.99
C PRO A 324 10.43 -161.30 -26.22
N PRO A 325 9.96 -162.01 -25.17
CA PRO A 325 8.88 -161.55 -24.30
C PRO A 325 9.19 -160.18 -23.69
N THR A 326 8.19 -159.31 -23.60
CA THR A 326 8.38 -157.97 -23.03
C THR A 326 7.41 -157.70 -21.88
N GLN A 327 7.81 -156.84 -20.95
CA GLN A 327 6.95 -156.36 -19.88
C GLN A 327 7.21 -154.88 -19.62
N THR A 328 6.14 -154.09 -19.57
CA THR A 328 6.19 -152.64 -19.35
C THR A 328 5.79 -152.31 -17.92
N VAL A 329 6.53 -151.39 -17.30
CA VAL A 329 6.28 -150.88 -15.95
C VAL A 329 6.20 -149.36 -15.95
N SER A 330 5.38 -148.80 -15.07
CA SER A 330 5.19 -147.35 -15.00
C SER A 330 6.34 -146.65 -14.28
N ILE A 331 6.89 -145.60 -14.88
CA ILE A 331 7.89 -144.69 -14.29
C ILE A 331 7.46 -143.24 -14.55
N PRO A 332 6.67 -142.63 -13.67
CA PRO A 332 5.96 -141.37 -13.94
C PRO A 332 6.82 -140.19 -14.47
N LYS A 333 8.09 -140.09 -14.08
CA LYS A 333 9.03 -139.05 -14.58
C LYS A 333 9.89 -139.49 -15.77
N GLY A 334 9.73 -140.72 -16.26
CA GLY A 334 10.41 -141.17 -17.47
C GLY A 334 9.84 -140.48 -18.71
N THR A 335 10.72 -140.06 -19.62
CA THR A 335 10.39 -139.57 -20.95
C THR A 335 11.06 -140.46 -22.00
N ALA A 336 10.75 -140.26 -23.29
CA ALA A 336 11.43 -140.99 -24.38
C ALA A 336 12.94 -140.68 -24.47
N ALA A 337 13.43 -139.60 -23.83
CA ALA A 337 14.82 -139.21 -23.78
C ALA A 337 15.52 -139.57 -22.45
N SER A 338 14.78 -140.10 -21.47
CA SER A 338 15.33 -140.41 -20.17
C SER A 338 16.35 -141.55 -20.24
N VAL A 339 17.42 -141.45 -19.46
CA VAL A 339 18.34 -142.56 -19.23
C VAL A 339 17.90 -143.28 -17.96
N ASN A 340 17.48 -144.54 -18.12
CA ASN A 340 17.07 -145.38 -17.01
C ASN A 340 18.05 -146.50 -16.74
N GLU A 341 18.27 -146.79 -15.47
CA GLU A 341 19.10 -147.89 -15.02
C GLU A 341 18.20 -148.91 -14.28
N LEU A 342 18.14 -150.14 -14.80
CA LEU A 342 17.41 -151.25 -14.18
C LEU A 342 18.36 -152.03 -13.27
N LEU A 343 17.97 -152.15 -12.01
CA LEU A 343 18.70 -152.90 -10.99
C LEU A 343 17.77 -153.94 -10.35
N PRO A 344 18.31 -155.03 -9.79
CA PRO A 344 17.54 -155.90 -8.92
C PRO A 344 16.90 -155.11 -7.77
N GLY A 345 15.69 -155.54 -7.39
CA GLY A 345 14.97 -155.03 -6.23
C GLY A 345 15.79 -155.14 -4.95
N TYR A 346 15.48 -154.31 -3.96
CA TYR A 346 16.05 -154.46 -2.62
C TYR A 346 14.95 -154.29 -1.57
N PRO A 347 14.63 -155.32 -0.78
CA PRO A 347 15.22 -156.68 -0.79
C PRO A 347 14.79 -157.53 -1.99
N ILE A 348 15.61 -158.52 -2.38
CA ILE A 348 15.32 -159.56 -3.39
C ILE A 348 15.72 -160.92 -2.81
N THR A 349 14.94 -161.98 -3.01
CA THR A 349 15.29 -163.34 -2.55
C THR A 349 16.28 -164.01 -3.51
N ASP A 350 16.99 -165.05 -3.06
CA ASP A 350 17.96 -165.78 -3.91
C ASP A 350 17.30 -166.37 -5.17
N GLU A 351 16.07 -166.89 -5.04
CA GLU A 351 15.27 -167.40 -6.16
C GLU A 351 14.92 -166.29 -7.16
N GLN A 352 14.51 -165.12 -6.67
CA GLN A 352 14.20 -163.95 -7.50
C GLN A 352 15.44 -163.36 -8.18
N LEU A 353 16.59 -163.37 -7.49
CA LEU A 353 17.85 -162.90 -8.05
C LEU A 353 18.35 -163.85 -9.15
N ALA A 354 18.24 -165.16 -8.94
CA ALA A 354 18.52 -166.15 -9.97
C ALA A 354 17.60 -165.98 -11.19
N ALA A 355 16.31 -165.73 -10.97
CA ALA A 355 15.36 -165.44 -12.05
C ALA A 355 15.68 -164.12 -12.78
N TYR A 356 16.07 -163.05 -12.07
CA TYR A 356 16.50 -161.78 -12.68
C TYR A 356 17.73 -161.97 -13.58
N GLN A 357 18.70 -162.76 -13.12
CA GLN A 357 19.92 -163.06 -13.88
C GLN A 357 19.65 -163.98 -15.08
N ALA A 358 18.85 -165.03 -14.90
CA ALA A 358 18.48 -165.95 -15.96
C ALA A 358 17.62 -165.29 -17.06
N ALA A 359 16.79 -164.32 -16.70
CA ALA A 359 15.93 -163.58 -17.64
C ALA A 359 16.71 -162.70 -18.63
N ASN A 360 17.95 -162.33 -18.30
CA ASN A 360 18.79 -161.44 -19.11
C ASN A 360 18.01 -160.21 -19.61
N LEU A 361 17.49 -159.44 -18.65
CA LEU A 361 16.62 -158.31 -18.92
C LEU A 361 17.36 -157.18 -19.64
N GLN A 362 16.82 -156.74 -20.76
CA GLN A 362 17.36 -155.64 -21.55
C GLN A 362 16.35 -154.51 -21.72
N ASP A 363 16.83 -153.31 -21.99
CA ASP A 363 15.97 -152.17 -22.31
C ASP A 363 15.20 -152.45 -23.61
N GLY A 364 13.87 -152.46 -23.50
CA GLY A 364 12.93 -152.63 -24.60
C GLY A 364 12.39 -151.32 -25.13
N GLY A 365 12.86 -150.19 -24.61
CA GLY A 365 12.41 -148.85 -24.96
C GLY A 365 11.62 -148.19 -23.84
N GLN A 366 11.58 -146.87 -23.88
CA GLN A 366 10.93 -146.03 -22.89
C GLN A 366 9.96 -145.06 -23.58
N ALA A 367 8.90 -144.71 -22.86
CA ALA A 367 7.94 -143.70 -23.26
C ALA A 367 7.62 -142.80 -22.08
N ALA A 368 6.91 -141.70 -22.34
CA ALA A 368 6.42 -140.85 -21.25
C ALA A 368 5.66 -141.70 -20.21
N GLY A 369 6.15 -141.71 -18.97
CA GLY A 369 5.54 -142.41 -17.85
C GLY A 369 5.78 -143.91 -17.77
N SER A 370 6.59 -144.54 -18.64
CA SER A 370 6.82 -145.99 -18.64
C SER A 370 8.15 -146.44 -19.24
N ALA A 371 8.62 -147.62 -18.82
CA ALA A 371 9.77 -148.32 -19.38
C ALA A 371 9.39 -149.77 -19.68
N THR A 372 9.86 -150.28 -20.80
CA THR A 372 9.64 -151.64 -21.25
C THR A 372 10.94 -152.42 -21.16
N TYR A 373 10.87 -153.65 -20.67
CA TYR A 373 12.03 -154.54 -20.57
C TYR A 373 11.78 -155.81 -21.39
N GLN A 374 12.82 -156.29 -22.06
CA GLN A 374 12.79 -157.51 -22.87
C GLN A 374 13.49 -158.63 -22.11
N CYS A 375 12.83 -159.78 -21.99
CA CYS A 375 13.45 -161.00 -21.48
C CYS A 375 14.15 -161.73 -22.63
N ARG A 376 15.49 -161.69 -22.66
CA ARG A 376 16.28 -162.37 -23.70
C ARG A 376 16.85 -163.71 -23.26
N GLY A 377 16.67 -164.06 -21.99
CA GLY A 377 17.02 -165.36 -21.43
C GLY A 377 15.78 -166.19 -21.13
N GLU A 378 15.81 -166.90 -20.00
CA GLU A 378 14.69 -167.74 -19.57
C GLU A 378 13.57 -166.88 -18.98
N MET A 379 12.34 -167.06 -19.49
CA MET A 379 11.20 -166.27 -19.04
C MET A 379 10.91 -166.53 -17.55
N PRO A 380 10.87 -165.48 -16.70
CA PRO A 380 10.60 -165.63 -15.28
C PRO A 380 9.28 -166.32 -15.00
N THR A 381 9.32 -167.40 -14.21
CA THR A 381 8.13 -168.08 -13.68
C THR A 381 7.71 -167.57 -12.30
N ILE A 382 8.47 -166.64 -11.73
CA ILE A 382 8.20 -165.95 -10.45
C ILE A 382 8.30 -164.43 -10.63
N ASP A 383 7.63 -163.70 -9.73
CA ASP A 383 7.66 -162.23 -9.72
C ASP A 383 9.04 -161.71 -9.28
N ILE A 384 9.60 -160.79 -10.06
CA ILE A 384 10.92 -160.22 -9.82
C ILE A 384 10.79 -158.74 -9.41
N PRO A 385 11.15 -158.37 -8.17
CA PRO A 385 11.23 -156.97 -7.80
C PRO A 385 12.43 -156.32 -8.49
N VAL A 386 12.24 -155.11 -9.01
CA VAL A 386 13.24 -154.30 -9.71
C VAL A 386 13.22 -152.85 -9.24
N ARG A 387 14.37 -152.19 -9.35
CA ARG A 387 14.54 -150.77 -9.10
C ARG A 387 14.95 -150.08 -10.39
N ILE A 388 14.30 -148.98 -10.70
CA ILE A 388 14.50 -148.22 -11.93
C ILE A 388 14.88 -146.80 -11.55
N ILE A 389 16.10 -146.39 -11.89
CA ILE A 389 16.58 -145.03 -11.64
C ILE A 389 16.45 -144.22 -12.93
N VAL A 390 15.65 -143.17 -12.91
CA VAL A 390 15.57 -142.17 -13.99
C VAL A 390 16.54 -141.04 -13.68
N ARG A 391 17.58 -140.84 -14.50
CA ARG A 391 18.56 -139.76 -14.31
C ARG A 391 17.95 -138.39 -14.64
N GLY A 392 18.27 -137.37 -13.84
CA GLY A 392 17.93 -135.97 -14.16
C GLY A 392 18.85 -135.42 -15.25
N ASP A 393 18.32 -134.54 -16.11
CA ASP A 393 19.09 -133.93 -17.20
C ASP A 393 20.17 -132.99 -16.62
N MET A 394 21.39 -133.06 -17.18
CA MET A 394 22.55 -132.26 -16.73
C MET A 394 22.60 -130.85 -17.32
#